data_AF-A0A536FQE2-F1
#
_entry.id   AF-A0A536FQE2-F1
#
_cell.length_a   1.000
_cell.length_b   1.000
_cell.length_c   1.000
_cell.angle_alpha   90.00
_cell.angle_beta   90.00
_cell.angle_gamma   90.00
#
_symmetry.space_group_name_H-M   'P 1'
#
loop_
_entity.id
_entity.type
_entity.pdbx_description
1 polymer ?
#
loop_
_entity_poly.entity_id
_entity_poly.type
_entity_poly.pdbx_seq_one_letter_code
_entity_poly.pdbx_strand_id
1 'polypeptide(L)' 'NEVTHRWAGTMGFTESGLPLAGPVDGMPNVYICAGFTGHGMGFAFMTAKQVAEQI' A
#
# COMPACT_ATOMS: atom_id res chain seq x y z
N ASN A 1 15.98 21.26 -25.91
CA ASN A 1 15.09 20.33 -25.19
C ASN A 1 14.88 20.84 -23.78
N GLU A 2 13.71 21.35 -23.51
CA GLU A 2 13.35 21.94 -22.21
C GLU A 2 12.39 20.99 -21.47
N VAL A 3 12.60 20.81 -20.17
CA VAL A 3 11.72 19.97 -19.34
C VAL A 3 10.49 20.78 -18.97
N THR A 4 9.30 20.30 -19.34
CA THR A 4 8.05 21.03 -19.08
C THR A 4 7.55 20.84 -17.65
N HIS A 5 7.77 19.67 -17.04
CA HIS A 5 7.28 19.35 -15.70
C HIS A 5 8.20 18.36 -14.98
N ARG A 6 8.23 18.46 -13.64
CA ARG A 6 8.83 17.51 -12.71
C ARG A 6 7.97 17.45 -11.46
N TRP A 7 7.85 16.26 -10.86
CA TRP A 7 7.11 16.07 -9.62
C TRP A 7 7.77 14.97 -8.78
N ALA A 8 7.34 14.90 -7.53
CA ALA A 8 7.66 13.83 -6.60
C ALA A 8 6.40 13.46 -5.82
N GLY A 9 6.44 12.34 -5.12
CA GLY A 9 5.37 11.89 -4.24
C GLY A 9 5.94 11.07 -3.08
N THR A 10 5.13 10.91 -2.04
CA THR A 10 5.49 10.09 -0.89
C THR A 10 5.44 8.61 -1.25
N MET A 11 6.38 7.84 -0.72
CA MET A 11 6.39 6.39 -0.84
C MET A 11 6.29 5.76 0.54
N GLY A 12 5.29 4.88 0.72
CA GLY A 12 5.17 4.04 1.89
C GLY A 12 5.99 2.78 1.69
N PHE A 13 7.15 2.70 2.34
CA PHE A 13 8.05 1.55 2.28
C PHE A 13 7.70 0.53 3.36
N THR A 14 7.99 -0.73 3.06
CA THR A 14 7.98 -1.85 4.01
C THR A 14 9.33 -2.54 3.97
N GLU A 15 9.70 -3.22 5.06
CA GLU A 15 10.98 -3.93 5.15
C GLU A 15 11.09 -5.07 4.11
N SER A 16 9.97 -5.74 3.83
CA SER A 16 9.91 -6.84 2.85
C SER A 16 9.75 -6.37 1.40
N GLY A 17 9.45 -5.09 1.17
CA GLY A 17 9.08 -4.54 -0.14
C GLY A 17 7.68 -4.94 -0.64
N LEU A 18 6.91 -5.72 0.15
CA LEU A 18 5.53 -6.10 -0.15
C LEU A 18 4.54 -5.28 0.69
N PRO A 19 3.28 -5.08 0.22
CA PRO A 19 2.26 -4.38 1.01
C PRO A 19 1.97 -5.07 2.34
N LEU A 20 1.68 -4.28 3.38
CA LEU A 20 1.07 -4.76 4.61
C LEU A 20 -0.44 -4.85 4.41
N ALA A 21 -1.03 -6.02 4.69
CA ALA A 21 -2.43 -6.32 4.42
C ALA A 21 -3.01 -7.28 5.47
N GLY A 22 -4.00 -6.83 6.24
CA GLY A 22 -4.71 -7.69 7.22
C GLY A 22 -5.03 -6.97 8.53
N PRO A 23 -5.43 -7.71 9.58
CA PRO A 23 -5.69 -7.15 10.90
C PRO A 23 -4.42 -6.56 11.53
N VAL A 24 -4.60 -5.53 12.35
CA VAL A 24 -3.51 -4.92 13.12
C VAL A 24 -3.47 -5.53 14.51
N ASP A 25 -2.31 -6.07 14.89
CA ASP A 25 -2.11 -6.71 16.18
C ASP A 25 -2.44 -5.77 17.34
N GLY A 26 -3.24 -6.27 18.29
CA GLY A 26 -3.66 -5.50 19.47
C GLY A 26 -4.74 -4.45 19.21
N MET A 27 -5.27 -4.33 18.00
CA MET A 27 -6.29 -3.34 17.64
C MET A 27 -7.55 -4.02 17.06
N PRO A 28 -8.58 -4.29 17.91
CA PRO A 28 -9.82 -4.92 17.45
C PRO A 28 -10.50 -4.12 16.33
N ASN A 29 -10.90 -4.81 15.26
CA ASN A 29 -11.58 -4.24 14.09
C ASN A 29 -10.78 -3.18 13.31
N VAL A 30 -9.45 -3.18 13.44
CA VAL A 30 -8.55 -2.32 12.66
C VAL A 30 -7.76 -3.17 11.68
N TYR A 31 -7.76 -2.76 10.41
CA TYR A 31 -7.10 -3.46 9.31
C TYR A 31 -6.17 -2.50 8.56
N ILE A 32 -5.05 -3.02 8.07
CA ILE A 32 -4.09 -2.29 7.25
C ILE A 32 -4.16 -2.75 5.80
N CYS A 33 -4.02 -1.80 4.87
CA CYS A 33 -3.83 -2.01 3.44
C CYS A 33 -2.91 -0.88 2.94
N ALA A 34 -1.61 -1.03 3.15
CA ALA A 34 -0.64 0.07 2.99
C ALA A 34 0.77 -0.45 2.66
N GLY A 35 1.73 0.47 2.48
CA GLY A 35 3.14 0.09 2.36
C GLY A 35 3.53 -0.49 0.99
N PHE A 36 2.92 0.00 -0.09
CA PHE A 36 3.06 -0.59 -1.43
C PHE A 36 4.45 -0.48 -2.07
N THR A 37 5.41 0.24 -1.46
CA THR A 37 6.81 0.31 -1.94
C THR A 37 6.93 0.62 -3.44
N GLY A 38 6.15 1.60 -3.93
CA GLY A 38 6.16 2.02 -5.34
C GLY A 38 5.31 1.16 -6.30
N HIS A 39 4.79 0.01 -5.86
CA HIS A 39 4.03 -0.94 -6.68
C HIS A 39 2.51 -0.82 -6.46
N GLY A 40 2.03 0.31 -5.92
CA GLY A 40 0.64 0.51 -5.52
C GLY A 40 -0.35 0.26 -6.65
N MET A 41 -0.06 0.75 -7.86
CA MET A 41 -0.94 0.55 -9.02
C MET A 41 -1.12 -0.94 -9.40
N GLY A 42 -0.08 -1.76 -9.22
CA GLY A 42 -0.14 -3.18 -9.56
C GLY A 42 -0.80 -4.03 -8.46
N PHE A 43 -0.54 -3.71 -7.19
CA PHE A 43 -1.00 -4.55 -6.08
C PHE A 43 -2.32 -4.09 -5.46
N ALA A 44 -2.73 -2.83 -5.62
CA ALA A 44 -3.86 -2.25 -4.89
C ALA A 44 -5.14 -3.08 -4.94
N PHE A 45 -5.53 -3.56 -6.13
CA PHE A 45 -6.78 -4.30 -6.28
C PHE A 45 -6.79 -5.61 -5.48
N MET A 46 -5.75 -6.44 -5.66
CA MET A 46 -5.68 -7.75 -5.00
C MET A 46 -5.43 -7.60 -3.50
N THR A 47 -4.59 -6.66 -3.08
CA THR A 47 -4.34 -6.37 -1.66
C THR A 47 -5.62 -5.89 -0.97
N ALA A 48 -6.35 -4.95 -1.58
CA ALA A 48 -7.60 -4.45 -0.99
C ALA A 48 -8.69 -5.53 -0.94
N LYS A 49 -8.81 -6.37 -1.98
CA LYS A 49 -9.74 -7.51 -1.98
C LYS A 49 -9.45 -8.46 -0.83
N GLN A 50 -8.17 -8.83 -0.64
CA GLN A 50 -7.76 -9.72 0.44
C GLN A 50 -8.12 -9.16 1.83
N VAL A 51 -7.98 -7.84 2.03
CA VAL A 51 -8.34 -7.19 3.31
C VAL A 51 -9.86 -7.16 3.48
N ALA A 52 -10.60 -6.81 2.44
CA ALA A 52 -12.06 -6.74 2.49
C ALA A 52 -12.72 -8.08 2.81
N GLU A 53 -12.13 -9.20 2.37
CA GLU A 53 -12.61 -10.56 2.69
C GLU A 53 -12.40 -10.97 4.17
N GLN A 54 -11.66 -10.17 4.94
CA GLN A 54 -11.39 -10.41 6.38
C GLN A 54 -12.23 -9.53 7.31
N ILE A 55 -13.06 -8.63 6.77
CA ILE A 55 -13.98 -7.74 7.48
C ILE A 55 -15.36 -8.38 7.54
#